data_AF-A0A830F4F8-F1
#
_entry.id   AF-A0A830F4F8-F1
#
_cell.length_a   1.000
_cell.length_b   1.000
_cell.length_c   1.000
_cell.angle_alpha   90.00
_cell.angle_beta   90.00
_cell.angle_gamma   90.00
#
_symmetry.space_group_name_H-M   'P 1'
#
loop_
_entity.id
_entity.type
_entity.pdbx_description
1 polymer ?
#
loop_
_entity_poly.entity_id
_entity_poly.type
_entity_poly.pdbx_seq_one_letter_code
_entity_poly.pdbx_strand_id
1 'polypeptide(L)'
;MDEEDFHELLSYFRALGEVVVFHEPINPRGANFQQCLDAAKEAGYDDVVTELQQMQDSHQYWVEYALAQLNTVQQVATRFDGLEVHSWPDDELVRSTSGQLRSKLKAMQQAVSPEAFSGQDSDGSPEQVGLGRTQ
;
A
#
# COMPACT_ATOMS: atom_id res chain seq x y z
N MET A 1 -1.07 10.64 -7.94
CA MET A 1 -0.39 11.36 -6.86
C MET A 1 1.08 11.43 -7.19
N ASP A 2 1.62 12.65 -7.25
CA ASP A 2 3.04 12.88 -7.38
C ASP A 2 3.73 13.04 -6.01
N GLU A 3 4.99 13.49 -6.04
CA GLU A 3 5.78 13.69 -4.82
C GLU A 3 5.21 14.77 -3.91
N GLU A 4 4.66 15.85 -4.48
CA GLU A 4 4.09 16.98 -3.73
C GLU A 4 2.78 16.55 -3.07
N ASP A 5 1.92 15.83 -3.81
CA ASP A 5 0.69 15.25 -3.28
C ASP A 5 0.96 14.34 -2.06
N PHE A 6 1.96 13.46 -2.16
CA PHE A 6 2.34 12.59 -1.04
C PHE A 6 2.94 13.38 0.11
N HIS A 7 3.77 14.38 -0.15
CA HIS A 7 4.36 15.19 0.89
C HIS A 7 3.28 15.93 1.68
N GLU A 8 2.32 16.55 1.00
CA GLU A 8 1.19 17.21 1.64
C GLU A 8 0.38 16.22 2.49
N LEU A 9 0.01 15.07 1.92
CA LEU A 9 -0.78 14.05 2.63
C LEU A 9 -0.06 13.53 3.89
N LEU A 10 1.21 13.15 3.77
CA LEU A 10 1.99 12.66 4.90
C LEU A 10 2.24 13.75 5.95
N SER A 11 2.33 15.02 5.55
CA SER A 11 2.40 16.15 6.47
C SER A 11 1.15 16.25 7.34
N TYR A 12 -0.04 16.07 6.75
CA TYR A 12 -1.29 16.05 7.51
C TYR A 12 -1.34 14.90 8.51
N PHE A 13 -0.99 13.68 8.10
CA PHE A 13 -0.96 12.53 9.01
C PHE A 13 0.02 12.74 10.16
N ARG A 14 1.22 13.25 9.86
CA ARG A 14 2.19 13.56 10.91
C ARG A 14 1.67 14.62 11.88
N ALA A 15 1.00 15.66 11.39
CA ALA A 15 0.41 16.71 12.22
C ALA A 15 -0.69 16.19 13.16
N LEU A 16 -1.41 15.12 12.75
CA LEU A 16 -2.40 14.42 13.58
C LEU A 16 -1.77 13.49 14.62
N GLY A 17 -0.45 13.29 14.58
CA GLY A 17 0.27 12.42 15.50
C GLY A 17 0.39 10.98 15.03
N GLU A 18 0.01 10.66 13.79
CA GLU A 18 0.15 9.33 13.24
C GLU A 18 1.63 8.92 13.17
N VAL A 19 1.86 7.64 13.44
CA VAL A 19 3.18 7.02 13.48
C VAL A 19 3.37 6.00 12.36
N VAL A 20 2.27 5.43 11.84
CA VAL A 20 2.29 4.47 10.75
C VAL A 20 1.19 4.81 9.74
N VAL A 21 1.54 4.79 8.45
CA VAL A 21 0.59 4.96 7.33
C VAL A 21 0.64 3.72 6.45
N PHE A 22 -0.52 3.10 6.23
CA PHE A 22 -0.63 1.99 5.30
C PHE A 22 -0.86 2.49 3.88
N HIS A 23 -0.12 1.95 2.93
CA HIS A 23 -0.23 2.33 1.53
C HIS A 23 -0.30 1.11 0.60
N GLU A 24 -1.42 0.97 -0.10
CA GLU A 24 -1.59 0.02 -1.20
C GLU A 24 -1.83 0.80 -2.50
N PRO A 25 -1.04 0.58 -3.57
CA PRO A 25 -1.34 1.13 -4.88
C PRO A 25 -2.66 0.58 -5.41
N ILE A 26 -3.41 1.40 -6.14
CA ILE A 26 -4.70 1.00 -6.69
C ILE A 26 -4.60 -0.29 -7.53
N ASN A 27 -5.59 -1.18 -7.38
CA ASN A 27 -5.65 -2.45 -8.08
C ASN A 27 -6.84 -2.48 -9.07
N PRO A 28 -6.60 -2.55 -10.39
CA PRO A 28 -7.65 -2.45 -11.41
C PRO A 28 -8.54 -3.69 -11.54
N ARG A 29 -8.28 -4.76 -10.77
CA ARG A 29 -8.96 -6.05 -10.89
C ARG A 29 -10.14 -6.24 -9.93
N GLY A 30 -10.39 -5.28 -9.03
CA GLY A 30 -11.40 -5.42 -7.97
C GLY A 30 -12.69 -4.64 -8.21
N ALA A 31 -13.78 -5.05 -7.56
CA ALA A 31 -15.06 -4.33 -7.60
C ALA A 31 -14.94 -2.89 -7.07
N ASN A 32 -14.06 -2.67 -6.07
CA ASN A 32 -13.78 -1.34 -5.52
C ASN A 32 -13.22 -0.39 -6.59
N PHE A 33 -12.43 -0.90 -7.53
CA PHE A 33 -11.89 -0.10 -8.63
C PHE A 33 -12.99 0.36 -9.58
N GLN A 34 -13.90 -0.55 -9.96
CA GLN A 34 -15.00 -0.20 -10.84
C GLN A 34 -15.92 0.85 -10.19
N GLN A 35 -16.20 0.70 -8.89
CA GLN A 35 -16.96 1.70 -8.14
C GLN A 35 -16.25 3.06 -8.12
N CYS A 36 -14.93 3.08 -7.97
CA CYS A 36 -14.14 4.31 -8.03
C CYS A 36 -14.20 4.97 -9.41
N LEU A 37 -14.08 4.18 -10.48
CA LEU A 37 -14.20 4.66 -11.86
C LEU A 37 -15.58 5.23 -12.16
N ASP A 38 -16.64 4.55 -11.72
CA ASP A 38 -18.02 5.00 -11.93
C ASP A 38 -18.30 6.29 -11.13
N ALA A 39 -17.84 6.37 -9.88
CA ALA A 39 -17.97 7.58 -9.07
C ALA A 39 -17.19 8.77 -9.67
N ALA A 40 -15.99 8.54 -10.23
CA ALA A 40 -15.22 9.57 -10.90
C ALA A 40 -15.94 10.09 -12.17
N LYS A 41 -16.61 9.21 -12.92
CA LYS A 41 -17.45 9.58 -14.08
C LYS A 41 -18.65 10.42 -13.66
N GLU A 42 -19.36 10.00 -12.62
CA GLU A 42 -20.53 10.74 -12.10
C GLU A 42 -20.17 12.13 -11.56
N ALA A 43 -18.98 12.26 -10.96
CA ALA A 43 -18.47 13.53 -10.44
C ALA A 43 -17.88 14.46 -11.52
N GLY A 44 -17.70 13.97 -12.76
CA GLY A 44 -17.09 14.74 -13.86
C GLY A 44 -15.58 14.95 -13.72
N TYR A 45 -14.87 14.02 -13.08
CA TYR A 45 -13.41 14.06 -12.93
C TYR A 45 -12.72 13.41 -14.13
N ASP A 46 -12.82 14.04 -15.30
CA ASP A 46 -12.40 13.47 -16.60
C ASP A 46 -10.93 13.01 -16.63
N ASP A 47 -10.02 13.75 -15.98
CA ASP A 47 -8.60 13.38 -15.90
C ASP A 47 -8.40 12.10 -15.08
N VAL A 48 -9.10 11.98 -13.95
CA VAL A 48 -9.07 10.79 -13.09
C VAL A 48 -9.68 9.59 -13.80
N VAL A 49 -10.80 9.79 -14.50
CA VAL A 49 -11.43 8.75 -15.31
C VAL A 49 -10.48 8.24 -16.39
N THR A 50 -9.77 9.15 -17.05
CA THR A 50 -8.78 8.81 -18.09
C THR A 50 -7.66 7.95 -17.51
N GLU A 51 -7.08 8.35 -16.38
CA GLU A 51 -6.01 7.60 -15.71
C GLU A 51 -6.46 6.21 -15.24
N LEU A 52 -7.63 6.12 -14.61
CA LEU A 52 -8.20 4.84 -14.19
C LEU A 52 -8.48 3.94 -15.40
N GLN A 53 -9.05 4.47 -16.47
CA GLN A 53 -9.30 3.68 -17.68
C GLN A 53 -7.99 3.15 -18.29
N GLN A 54 -6.93 3.96 -18.34
CA GLN A 54 -5.61 3.49 -18.80
C GLN A 54 -5.05 2.35 -17.95
N MET A 55 -5.19 2.42 -16.61
CA MET A 55 -4.77 1.33 -15.72
C MET A 55 -5.60 0.06 -15.93
N GLN A 56 -6.88 0.19 -16.28
CA GLN A 56 -7.74 -0.96 -16.60
C GLN A 56 -7.36 -1.58 -17.95
N ASP A 57 -7.05 -0.76 -18.94
CA ASP A 57 -6.82 -1.19 -20.33
C ASP A 57 -5.41 -1.74 -20.54
N SER A 58 -4.42 -1.26 -19.78
CA SER A 58 -3.01 -1.62 -19.93
C SER A 58 -2.41 -2.13 -18.63
N HIS A 59 -2.20 -3.46 -18.58
CA HIS A 59 -1.52 -4.11 -17.46
C HIS A 59 -0.12 -3.52 -17.21
N GLN A 60 0.64 -3.25 -18.29
CA GLN A 60 1.97 -2.67 -18.17
C GLN A 60 1.92 -1.26 -17.57
N TYR A 61 0.94 -0.45 -17.97
CA TYR A 61 0.74 0.89 -17.42
C TYR A 61 0.45 0.82 -15.92
N TRP A 62 -0.44 -0.09 -15.50
CA TRP A 62 -0.70 -0.32 -14.09
C TRP A 62 0.54 -0.77 -13.31
N VAL A 63 1.36 -1.67 -13.87
CA VAL A 63 2.61 -2.11 -13.23
C VAL A 63 3.56 -0.93 -13.01
N GLU A 64 3.75 -0.08 -14.03
CA GLU A 64 4.61 1.11 -13.94
C GLU A 64 4.08 2.10 -12.92
N TYR A 65 2.79 2.39 -12.96
CA TYR A 65 2.10 3.23 -11.99
C TYR A 65 2.30 2.72 -10.55
N ALA A 66 2.03 1.44 -10.31
CA ALA A 66 2.09 0.87 -8.96
C ALA A 66 3.53 0.89 -8.40
N LEU A 67 4.53 0.59 -9.23
CA LEU A 67 5.94 0.70 -8.83
C LEU A 67 6.34 2.15 -8.54
N ALA A 68 5.89 3.10 -9.35
CA ALA A 68 6.14 4.51 -9.13
C ALA A 68 5.53 4.98 -7.81
N GLN A 69 4.25 4.68 -7.55
CA GLN A 69 3.57 5.03 -6.28
C GLN A 69 4.32 4.48 -5.06
N LEU A 70 4.62 3.18 -5.06
CA LEU A 70 5.37 2.52 -3.98
C LEU A 70 6.72 3.16 -3.73
N ASN A 71 7.45 3.49 -4.79
CA ASN A 71 8.76 4.12 -4.66
C ASN A 71 8.64 5.56 -4.15
N THR A 72 7.73 6.35 -4.73
CA THR A 72 7.56 7.77 -4.36
C THR A 72 7.13 7.92 -2.91
N VAL A 73 6.09 7.20 -2.46
CA VAL A 73 5.62 7.33 -1.07
C VAL A 73 6.70 6.95 -0.05
N GLN A 74 7.46 5.88 -0.33
CA GLN A 74 8.55 5.44 0.54
C GLN A 74 9.68 6.48 0.58
N GLN A 75 10.02 7.09 -0.56
CA GLN A 75 11.03 8.16 -0.61
C GLN A 75 10.57 9.41 0.14
N VAL A 76 9.32 9.83 -0.05
CA VAL A 76 8.76 11.01 0.63
C VAL A 76 8.70 10.80 2.15
N ALA A 77 8.30 9.61 2.60
CA ALA A 77 8.23 9.26 4.02
C ALA A 77 9.56 9.47 4.77
N THR A 78 10.70 9.25 4.11
CA THR A 78 12.03 9.47 4.72
C THR A 78 12.29 10.91 5.20
N ARG A 79 11.45 11.87 4.80
CA ARG A 79 11.54 13.28 5.19
C ARG A 79 10.83 13.59 6.51
N PHE A 80 10.05 12.64 7.04
CA PHE A 80 9.24 12.82 8.25
C PHE A 80 9.77 11.97 9.40
N ASP A 81 10.29 12.62 10.44
CA ASP A 81 10.74 11.92 11.64
C ASP A 81 9.56 11.28 12.39
N GLY A 82 9.70 9.98 12.68
CA GLY A 82 8.73 9.19 13.44
C GLY A 82 7.46 8.82 12.66
N LEU A 83 7.50 8.86 11.33
CA LEU A 83 6.43 8.37 10.46
C LEU A 83 6.96 7.22 9.60
N GLU A 84 6.34 6.06 9.70
CA GLU A 84 6.65 4.90 8.87
C GLU A 84 5.54 4.65 7.84
N VAL A 85 5.91 4.32 6.61
CA VAL A 85 4.94 3.89 5.59
C VAL A 85 5.05 2.38 5.41
N HIS A 86 3.98 1.69 5.79
CA HIS A 86 3.84 0.25 5.58
C HIS A 86 3.14 0.01 4.24
N SER A 87 3.91 -0.37 3.22
CA SER A 87 3.38 -0.60 1.87
C SER A 87 3.05 -2.05 1.58
N TRP A 88 1.91 -2.29 0.95
CA TRP A 88 1.47 -3.62 0.54
C TRP A 88 1.31 -3.70 -0.98
N PRO A 89 2.26 -4.29 -1.72
CA PRO A 89 2.09 -4.54 -3.14
C PRO A 89 1.17 -5.76 -3.38
N ASP A 90 0.29 -5.68 -4.38
CA ASP A 90 -0.57 -6.79 -4.78
C ASP A 90 0.23 -7.98 -5.35
N ASP A 91 -0.27 -9.20 -5.17
CA ASP A 91 0.40 -10.43 -5.63
C ASP A 91 0.68 -10.43 -7.14
N GLU A 92 -0.20 -9.84 -7.95
CA GLU A 92 0.01 -9.76 -9.39
C GLU A 92 1.17 -8.80 -9.74
N LEU A 93 1.37 -7.74 -8.95
CA LEU A 93 2.51 -6.83 -9.14
C LEU A 93 3.82 -7.58 -8.86
N VAL A 94 3.84 -8.38 -7.81
CA VAL A 94 4.98 -9.25 -7.48
C VAL A 94 5.24 -10.26 -8.61
N ARG A 95 4.18 -10.89 -9.14
CA ARG A 95 4.31 -11.83 -10.27
C ARG A 95 4.82 -11.15 -11.55
N SER A 96 4.41 -9.91 -11.79
CA SER A 96 4.77 -9.12 -12.98
C SER A 96 6.21 -8.60 -12.99
N THR A 97 6.90 -8.63 -11.85
CA THR A 97 8.31 -8.21 -11.73
C THR A 97 9.25 -9.41 -11.66
N SER A 98 10.57 -9.21 -11.75
CA SER A 98 11.56 -10.28 -11.66
C SER A 98 12.81 -9.87 -10.87
N GLY A 99 13.70 -10.83 -10.63
CA GLY A 99 14.99 -10.60 -9.98
C GLY A 99 14.89 -9.93 -8.61
N GLN A 100 15.79 -8.98 -8.36
CA GLN A 100 15.88 -8.25 -7.08
C GLN A 100 14.62 -7.44 -6.78
N LEU A 101 13.96 -6.88 -7.80
CA LEU A 101 12.72 -6.12 -7.62
C LEU A 101 11.61 -7.00 -7.06
N ARG A 102 11.40 -8.18 -7.63
CA ARG A 102 10.43 -9.16 -7.10
C ARG A 102 10.72 -9.51 -5.65
N SER A 103 11.99 -9.74 -5.32
CA SER A 103 12.40 -10.05 -3.94
C SER A 103 12.09 -8.90 -2.97
N LYS A 104 12.31 -7.65 -3.39
CA LYS A 104 11.99 -6.46 -2.59
C LYS A 104 10.48 -6.35 -2.33
N LEU A 105 9.65 -6.53 -3.36
CA LEU A 105 8.19 -6.47 -3.21
C LEU A 105 7.65 -7.59 -2.32
N LYS A 106 8.21 -8.81 -2.42
CA LYS A 106 7.87 -9.90 -1.49
C LYS A 106 8.23 -9.58 -0.06
N ALA A 107 9.41 -8.99 0.16
CA ALA A 107 9.81 -8.57 1.50
C ALA A 107 8.86 -7.50 2.07
N MET A 108 8.36 -6.58 1.23
CA MET A 108 7.32 -5.62 1.61
C MET A 108 6.02 -6.31 2.04
N GLN A 109 5.50 -7.27 1.25
CA GLN A 109 4.30 -8.04 1.63
C GLN A 109 4.44 -8.83 2.94
N GLN A 110 5.65 -9.28 3.24
CA GLN A 110 5.95 -10.10 4.42
C GLN A 110 6.36 -9.27 5.64
N ALA A 111 6.52 -7.95 5.48
CA ALA A 111 6.87 -7.08 6.58
C ALA A 111 5.75 -7.13 7.62
N VAL A 112 6.12 -7.19 8.89
CA VAL A 112 5.17 -7.02 10.00
C VAL A 112 4.91 -5.53 10.15
N SER A 113 3.65 -5.14 10.40
CA SER A 113 3.32 -3.74 10.70
C SER A 113 4.18 -3.24 11.86
N PRO A 114 4.81 -2.06 11.74
CA PRO A 114 5.62 -1.47 12.80
C PRO A 114 4.76 -0.87 13.94
N GLU A 115 3.43 -0.92 13.83
CA GLU A 115 2.55 -0.45 14.88
C GLU A 115 2.79 -1.18 16.20
N ALA A 116 3.15 -0.41 17.23
CA ALA A 116 3.11 -0.89 18.59
C ALA A 116 1.64 -0.95 19.02
N PHE A 117 1.06 -2.15 19.03
CA PHE A 117 -0.14 -2.37 19.85
C PHE A 117 0.26 -2.09 21.30
N SER A 118 -0.34 -1.08 21.91
CA SER A 118 -0.03 -0.65 23.27
C SER A 118 0.12 -1.86 24.20
N GLY A 119 1.31 -2.04 24.77
CA GLY A 119 1.66 -3.20 25.59
C GLY A 119 0.65 -3.45 26.72
N GLN A 120 0.04 -4.63 26.70
CA GLN A 120 0.37 -5.52 27.80
C GLN A 120 1.74 -6.10 27.46
N ASP A 121 2.73 -5.83 28.30
CA ASP A 121 3.99 -6.57 28.27
C ASP A 121 3.64 -8.07 28.28
N SER A 122 3.86 -8.75 27.16
CA SER A 122 3.85 -10.21 27.12
C SER A 122 5.16 -10.70 27.72
N ASP A 123 5.29 -10.55 29.04
CA ASP A 123 6.17 -11.39 29.84
C ASP A 123 5.54 -12.79 29.88
N GLY A 124 5.73 -13.52 28.79
CA GLY A 124 5.08 -14.80 28.55
C GLY A 124 5.75 -15.48 27.36
N SER A 125 6.81 -16.24 27.65
CA SER A 125 7.45 -17.19 26.75
C SER A 125 6.42 -17.93 25.87
N PRO A 126 6.69 -18.14 24.56
CA PRO A 126 5.73 -18.81 23.70
C PRO A 126 5.72 -20.31 24.01
N GLU A 127 4.78 -20.77 24.83
CA GLU A 127 4.37 -22.16 24.78
C GLU A 127 3.50 -22.36 23.53
N GLN A 128 4.02 -23.17 22.61
CA GLN A 128 3.29 -23.68 21.46
C GLN A 128 2.10 -24.51 21.94
N VAL A 129 0.89 -23.97 21.87
CA VAL A 129 -0.32 -24.77 22.09
C VAL A 129 -0.80 -25.28 20.72
N GLY A 130 -0.51 -26.55 20.46
CA GLY A 130 -0.98 -27.27 19.29
C GLY A 130 -2.50 -27.35 19.26
N LEU A 131 -3.09 -26.95 18.12
CA LEU A 131 -4.50 -27.15 17.85
C LEU A 131 -4.77 -28.63 17.60
N GLY A 132 -5.16 -29.32 18.67
CA GLY A 132 -5.70 -30.68 18.64
C GLY A 132 -7.01 -30.73 17.87
N ARG A 133 -7.08 -31.65 16.92
CA ARG A 133 -8.30 -32.08 16.22
C ARG A 133 -9.31 -32.61 17.22
N THR A 134 -10.56 -32.19 17.11
CA THR A 134 -11.71 -32.92 17.66
C THR A 134 -12.53 -33.50 16.53
N GLN A 135 -12.87 -34.78 16.72
CA GLN A 135 -13.61 -35.68 15.84
C GLN A 135 -15.06 -35.25 15.65
#